data_AF-A0A915KFZ4-F1
#
_entry.id   AF-A0A915KFZ4-F1
#
_cell.length_a   1.000
_cell.length_b   1.000
_cell.length_c   1.000
_cell.angle_alpha   90.00
_cell.angle_beta   90.00
_cell.angle_gamma   90.00
#
_symmetry.space_group_name_H-M   'P 1'
#
loop_
_entity.id
_entity.type
_entity.pdbx_description
1 polymer ?
#
loop_
_entity_poly.entity_id
_entity_poly.type
_entity_poly.pdbx_seq_one_letter_code
_entity_poly.pdbx_strand_id
1 'polypeptide(L)'
;MCHTRLITLRLSRTGTARFLNFRTGTVILKIEEPELISDNQELLHIYQIMTTPAQTTQDSEDSLYPIAILIDELRNEDVQLRLNSIRKLSTIALALGVERTRSELIPFLTDTIYDEDEVLLALAEQLGNFTPLVGGPEHVHCLLAPLENLATVEETVVRDKAVESLRQISEKHSSAMLEEQFFPMIKRLALGM
;
A
#
# COMPACT_ATOMS: atom_id res chain seq x y z
N MET A 1 25.80 -23.16 23.86
CA MET A 1 27.03 -22.33 23.73
C MET A 1 27.31 -22.12 22.25
N CYS A 2 26.84 -20.99 21.70
CA CYS A 2 26.85 -20.73 20.26
C CYS A 2 28.21 -20.17 19.84
N HIS A 3 28.90 -20.83 18.93
CA HIS A 3 30.22 -20.43 18.44
C HIS A 3 30.07 -19.31 17.39
N THR A 4 30.56 -18.11 17.68
CA THR A 4 30.71 -17.02 16.71
C THR A 4 31.89 -17.33 15.81
N ARG A 5 31.65 -17.64 14.52
CA ARG A 5 32.73 -17.80 13.53
C ARG A 5 33.15 -16.42 13.01
N LEU A 6 34.38 -15.99 13.32
CA LEU A 6 35.02 -14.88 12.62
C LEU A 6 35.48 -15.37 11.25
N ILE A 7 35.14 -14.62 10.19
CA ILE A 7 35.72 -14.81 8.86
C ILE A 7 36.76 -13.70 8.69
N THR A 8 38.04 -14.09 8.61
CA THR A 8 39.16 -13.17 8.39
C THR A 8 39.59 -13.27 6.93
N LEU A 9 39.36 -12.23 6.14
CA LEU A 9 39.93 -12.12 4.80
C LEU A 9 41.22 -11.31 4.87
N ARG A 10 42.30 -11.90 4.37
CA ARG A 10 43.62 -11.27 4.31
C ARG A 10 43.70 -10.49 3.00
N LEU A 11 43.59 -9.17 3.05
CA LEU A 11 43.81 -8.33 1.87
C LEU A 11 45.31 -8.31 1.55
N SER A 12 45.63 -8.40 0.27
CA SER A 12 46.99 -8.60 -0.21
C SER A 12 47.89 -7.42 0.13
N ARG A 13 48.87 -7.70 0.98
CA ARG A 13 49.96 -6.83 1.44
C ARG A 13 49.48 -5.72 2.39
N THR A 14 49.66 -6.01 3.68
CA THR A 14 49.71 -5.12 4.88
C THR A 14 48.43 -4.64 5.57
N GLY A 15 47.23 -5.20 5.33
CA GLY A 15 46.05 -4.88 6.17
C GLY A 15 45.16 -6.08 6.51
N THR A 16 44.74 -6.21 7.77
CA THR A 16 43.73 -7.19 8.22
C THR A 16 42.42 -6.49 8.57
N ALA A 17 41.34 -6.78 7.84
CA ALA A 17 39.98 -6.36 8.19
C ALA A 17 39.24 -7.53 8.87
N ARG A 18 38.55 -7.26 10.00
CA ARG A 18 37.74 -8.26 10.71
C ARG A 18 36.26 -7.88 10.65
N PHE A 19 35.42 -8.83 10.27
CA PHE A 19 33.95 -8.70 10.31
C PHE A 19 33.41 -9.30 11.62
N LEU A 20 32.50 -8.58 12.28
CA LEU A 20 31.70 -9.09 13.39
C LEU A 20 30.22 -8.96 12.99
N ASN A 21 29.46 -10.06 13.01
CA ASN A 21 28.01 -10.02 12.78
C ASN A 21 27.25 -10.89 13.80
N PHE A 22 26.38 -10.28 14.60
CA PHE A 22 24.90 -10.40 14.51
C PHE A 22 24.18 -9.99 15.81
N ARG A 23 23.33 -8.96 15.70
CA ARG A 23 21.89 -9.08 16.05
C ARG A 23 20.98 -7.94 15.56
N THR A 24 21.50 -6.89 14.92
CA THR A 24 20.69 -5.71 14.52
C THR A 24 20.79 -5.29 13.05
N GLY A 25 21.28 -6.16 12.15
CA GLY A 25 21.32 -5.85 10.71
C GLY A 25 22.38 -4.82 10.29
N THR A 26 23.28 -4.40 11.19
CA THR A 26 24.38 -3.48 10.88
C THR A 26 25.72 -4.22 10.89
N VAL A 27 26.45 -4.15 9.76
CA VAL A 27 27.85 -4.59 9.66
C VAL A 27 28.74 -3.47 10.19
N ILE A 28 29.43 -3.68 11.32
CA ILE A 28 30.38 -2.68 11.84
C ILE A 28 31.78 -3.05 11.36
N LEU A 29 32.29 -2.29 10.39
CA LEU A 29 33.69 -2.34 10.02
C LEU A 29 34.53 -1.66 11.11
N LYS A 30 35.39 -2.42 11.78
CA LYS A 30 36.43 -1.84 12.63
C LYS A 30 37.74 -1.84 11.84
N ILE A 31 38.04 -0.71 11.21
CA ILE A 31 39.31 -0.51 10.50
C ILE A 31 40.35 -0.09 11.56
N GLU A 32 41.37 -0.91 11.78
CA GLU A 32 42.41 -0.65 12.79
C GLU A 32 43.41 0.44 12.35
N GLU A 33 43.48 0.77 11.06
CA GLU A 33 44.39 1.80 10.52
C GLU A 33 43.70 2.63 9.42
N PRO A 34 43.06 3.77 9.77
CA PRO A 34 42.34 4.61 8.80
C PRO A 34 43.23 5.36 7.81
N GLU A 35 44.54 5.42 8.05
CA GLU A 35 45.52 6.16 7.24
C GLU A 35 45.82 5.49 5.88
N LEU A 36 45.46 4.22 5.68
CA LEU A 36 45.68 3.47 4.44
C LEU A 36 44.54 3.62 3.40
N ILE A 37 43.46 4.34 3.73
CA ILE A 37 42.28 4.46 2.86
C ILE A 37 42.46 5.58 1.82
N SER A 38 43.28 6.60 2.10
CA SER A 38 43.44 7.79 1.24
C SER A 38 44.07 7.49 -0.13
N ASP A 39 44.88 6.44 -0.23
CA ASP A 39 45.74 6.21 -1.39
C ASP A 39 45.13 5.22 -2.39
N ASN A 40 43.96 4.65 -2.09
CA ASN A 40 43.31 3.64 -2.93
C ASN A 40 41.86 4.02 -3.23
N GLN A 41 41.61 4.51 -4.44
CA GLN A 41 40.29 5.01 -4.86
C GLN A 41 39.17 3.97 -4.75
N GLU A 42 39.47 2.68 -4.94
CA GLU A 42 38.47 1.61 -4.81
C GLU A 42 38.04 1.41 -3.34
N LEU A 43 38.99 1.50 -2.39
CA LEU A 43 38.70 1.41 -0.96
C LEU A 43 38.01 2.67 -0.43
N LEU A 44 38.32 3.84 -0.97
CA LEU A 44 37.65 5.10 -0.62
C LEU A 44 36.17 5.07 -1.03
N HIS A 45 35.86 4.51 -2.21
CA HIS A 45 34.47 4.34 -2.68
C HIS A 45 33.69 3.36 -1.80
N ILE A 46 34.30 2.23 -1.43
CA ILE A 46 33.68 1.23 -0.54
C ILE A 46 33.48 1.81 0.87
N TYR A 47 34.45 2.56 1.40
CA TYR A 47 34.33 3.22 2.70
C TYR A 47 33.24 4.30 2.68
N GLN A 48 33.12 5.07 1.59
CA GLN A 48 32.03 6.03 1.41
C GLN A 48 30.67 5.33 1.40
N ILE A 49 30.49 4.24 0.63
CA ILE A 49 29.25 3.46 0.61
C ILE A 49 28.87 2.93 2.00
N MET A 50 29.86 2.50 2.79
CA MET A 50 29.60 1.90 4.11
C MET A 50 29.51 2.92 5.26
N THR A 51 30.05 4.13 5.09
CA THR A 51 30.10 5.18 6.14
C THR A 51 29.12 6.32 5.87
N THR A 52 28.57 6.43 4.65
CA THR A 52 27.38 7.25 4.45
C THR A 52 26.26 6.71 5.33
N PRO A 53 25.66 7.52 6.23
CA PRO A 53 24.40 7.13 6.85
C PRO A 53 23.46 6.80 5.70
N ALA A 54 22.81 5.64 5.80
CA ALA A 54 21.85 5.16 4.82
C ALA A 54 21.04 6.35 4.29
N GLN A 55 21.23 6.71 3.02
CA GLN A 55 20.22 7.47 2.30
C GLN A 55 19.04 6.52 2.10
N THR A 56 18.31 6.32 3.18
CA THR A 56 16.94 5.87 3.13
C THR A 56 16.14 7.13 2.82
N THR A 57 15.60 7.15 1.60
CA THR A 57 14.39 7.87 1.21
C THR A 57 14.47 9.40 1.14
N GLN A 58 15.03 9.93 0.04
CA GLN A 58 14.62 11.23 -0.51
C GLN A 58 13.81 11.11 -1.82
N ASP A 59 13.47 9.90 -2.25
CA ASP A 59 12.54 9.66 -3.37
C ASP A 59 11.08 9.44 -2.92
N SER A 60 10.77 9.53 -1.63
CA SER A 60 9.42 9.28 -1.10
C SER A 60 8.58 10.54 -0.88
N GLU A 61 9.17 11.71 -0.66
CA GLU A 61 8.38 12.95 -0.42
C GLU A 61 7.86 13.59 -1.73
N ASP A 62 8.65 13.58 -2.81
CA ASP A 62 8.19 14.07 -4.13
C ASP A 62 7.15 13.14 -4.78
N SER A 63 7.13 11.85 -4.40
CA SER A 63 6.10 10.88 -4.79
C SER A 63 4.80 11.01 -3.99
N LEU A 64 4.83 11.66 -2.82
CA LEU A 64 3.67 11.82 -1.93
C LEU A 64 2.81 13.05 -2.31
N TYR A 65 3.41 14.06 -2.92
CA TYR A 65 2.73 15.30 -3.31
C TYR A 65 1.61 15.09 -4.36
N PRO A 66 1.79 14.25 -5.40
CA PRO A 66 0.70 13.91 -6.33
C PRO A 66 -0.45 13.17 -5.64
N ILE A 67 -0.17 12.37 -4.60
CA ILE A 67 -1.16 11.55 -3.90
C ILE A 67 -2.04 12.39 -2.97
N ALA A 68 -1.45 13.33 -2.22
CA ALA A 68 -2.22 14.25 -1.37
C ALA A 68 -3.18 15.11 -2.20
N ILE A 69 -2.71 15.60 -3.35
CA ILE A 69 -3.54 16.36 -4.30
C ILE A 69 -4.70 15.50 -4.83
N LEU A 70 -4.46 14.23 -5.19
CA LEU A 70 -5.50 13.34 -5.71
C LEU A 70 -6.57 12.97 -4.66
N ILE A 71 -6.18 12.87 -3.38
CA ILE A 71 -7.14 12.69 -2.27
C ILE A 71 -7.89 13.99 -1.98
N ASP A 72 -7.22 15.14 -2.03
CA ASP A 72 -7.85 16.45 -1.85
C ASP A 72 -8.83 16.76 -3.01
N GLU A 73 -8.53 16.32 -4.23
CA GLU A 73 -9.44 16.40 -5.37
C GLU A 73 -10.73 15.60 -5.16
N LEU A 74 -10.70 14.50 -4.39
CA LEU A 74 -11.89 13.76 -3.99
C LEU A 74 -12.72 14.51 -2.93
N ARG A 75 -12.13 15.51 -2.25
CA ARG A 75 -12.81 16.37 -1.27
C ARG A 75 -13.22 17.72 -1.85
N ASN A 76 -13.12 17.89 -3.16
CA ASN A 76 -13.46 19.15 -3.82
C ASN A 76 -14.95 19.47 -3.63
N GLU A 77 -15.31 20.76 -3.47
CA GLU A 77 -16.72 21.17 -3.36
C GLU A 77 -17.49 20.97 -4.69
N ASP A 78 -16.80 21.03 -5.82
CA ASP A 78 -17.37 20.81 -7.15
C ASP A 78 -17.61 19.32 -7.42
N VAL A 79 -18.88 18.96 -7.61
CA VAL A 79 -19.35 17.60 -7.91
C VAL A 79 -18.68 17.02 -9.15
N GLN A 80 -18.47 17.82 -10.19
CA GLN A 80 -17.88 17.35 -11.44
C GLN A 80 -16.40 17.04 -11.28
N LEU A 81 -15.69 17.80 -10.44
CA LEU A 81 -14.30 17.49 -10.10
C LEU A 81 -14.22 16.19 -9.30
N ARG A 82 -15.08 16.00 -8.29
CA ARG A 82 -15.15 14.73 -7.54
C ARG A 82 -15.46 13.55 -8.47
N LEU A 83 -16.43 13.67 -9.36
CA LEU A 83 -16.79 12.63 -10.33
C LEU A 83 -15.63 12.27 -11.25
N ASN A 84 -14.89 13.26 -11.74
CA ASN A 84 -13.70 13.05 -12.57
C ASN A 84 -12.58 12.32 -11.81
N SER A 85 -12.42 12.63 -10.52
CA SER A 85 -11.46 11.96 -9.63
C SER A 85 -11.88 10.52 -9.34
N ILE A 86 -13.18 10.27 -9.11
CA ILE A 86 -13.72 8.92 -8.95
C ILE A 86 -13.43 8.06 -10.18
N ARG A 87 -13.62 8.59 -11.39
CA ARG A 87 -13.29 7.87 -12.63
C ARG A 87 -11.80 7.54 -12.78
N LYS A 88 -10.92 8.22 -12.03
CA LYS A 88 -9.48 7.98 -12.01
C LYS A 88 -9.02 7.18 -10.78
N LEU A 89 -9.95 6.63 -9.98
CA LEU A 89 -9.65 5.91 -8.74
C LEU A 89 -8.65 4.77 -8.94
N SER A 90 -8.71 4.04 -10.06
CA SER A 90 -7.75 2.99 -10.35
C SER A 90 -6.32 3.51 -10.45
N THR A 91 -6.11 4.65 -11.11
CA THR A 91 -4.79 5.30 -11.23
C THR A 91 -4.29 5.76 -9.86
N ILE A 92 -5.19 6.31 -9.03
CA ILE A 92 -4.88 6.74 -7.67
C ILE A 92 -4.43 5.52 -6.85
N ALA A 93 -5.22 4.45 -6.81
CA ALA A 93 -4.90 3.24 -6.06
C ALA A 93 -3.58 2.57 -6.53
N LEU A 94 -3.31 2.58 -7.84
CA LEU A 94 -2.03 2.11 -8.39
C LEU A 94 -0.83 2.93 -7.87
N ALA A 95 -0.98 4.25 -7.80
CA ALA A 95 0.07 5.14 -7.30
C ALA A 95 0.27 5.01 -5.78
N LEU A 96 -0.80 4.81 -5.01
CA LEU A 96 -0.73 4.57 -3.56
C LEU A 96 -0.11 3.20 -3.21
N GLY A 97 -0.34 2.20 -4.06
CA GLY A 97 -0.05 0.81 -3.76
C GLY A 97 -1.12 0.15 -2.89
N VAL A 98 -1.05 -1.18 -2.82
CA VAL A 98 -2.10 -2.02 -2.20
C VAL A 98 -2.24 -1.84 -0.69
N GLU A 99 -1.16 -1.46 0.02
CA GLU A 99 -1.20 -1.25 1.47
C GLU A 99 -1.98 0.02 1.82
N ARG A 100 -1.55 1.16 1.27
CA ARG A 100 -2.20 2.45 1.52
C ARG A 100 -3.60 2.54 0.94
N THR A 101 -3.85 1.86 -0.18
CA THR A 101 -5.21 1.72 -0.72
C THR A 101 -6.14 1.14 0.34
N ARG A 102 -5.72 0.08 1.05
CA ARG A 102 -6.54 -0.55 2.10
C ARG A 102 -6.64 0.27 3.39
N SER A 103 -5.53 0.87 3.83
CA SER A 103 -5.48 1.55 5.14
C SER A 103 -5.94 3.00 5.11
N GLU A 104 -5.92 3.66 3.95
CA GLU A 104 -6.25 5.09 3.80
C GLU A 104 -7.39 5.30 2.81
N LEU A 105 -7.25 4.82 1.57
CA LEU A 105 -8.22 5.11 0.51
C LEU A 105 -9.58 4.44 0.75
N ILE A 106 -9.62 3.15 1.05
CA ILE A 106 -10.89 2.44 1.29
C ILE A 106 -11.68 3.02 2.46
N PRO A 107 -11.09 3.29 3.65
CA PRO A 107 -11.79 4.00 4.71
C PRO A 107 -12.35 5.35 4.26
N PHE A 108 -11.55 6.14 3.54
CA PHE A 108 -12.00 7.43 3.01
C PHE A 108 -13.21 7.30 2.07
N LEU A 109 -13.20 6.32 1.15
CA LEU A 109 -14.33 6.07 0.24
C LEU A 109 -15.57 5.55 0.99
N THR A 110 -15.37 4.82 2.10
CA THR A 110 -16.46 4.34 2.95
C THR A 110 -17.18 5.48 3.65
N ASP A 111 -16.47 6.56 3.99
CA ASP A 111 -17.06 7.79 4.56
C ASP A 111 -17.72 8.67 3.49
N THR A 112 -17.40 8.46 2.21
CA THR A 112 -17.92 9.26 1.07
C THR A 112 -19.32 8.83 0.62
N ILE A 113 -19.99 7.93 1.34
CA ILE A 113 -21.31 7.36 0.98
C ILE A 113 -22.48 8.36 1.03
N TYR A 114 -22.24 9.59 1.51
CA TYR A 114 -23.23 10.68 1.62
C TYR A 114 -23.03 11.76 0.54
N ASP A 115 -22.38 11.42 -0.57
CA ASP A 115 -22.17 12.31 -1.72
C ASP A 115 -23.36 12.30 -2.69
N GLU A 116 -23.27 13.05 -3.79
CA GLU A 116 -24.27 13.13 -4.85
C GLU A 116 -24.42 11.80 -5.61
N ASP A 117 -25.64 11.47 -6.05
CA ASP A 117 -25.98 10.17 -6.64
C ASP A 117 -25.09 9.78 -7.83
N GLU A 118 -24.71 10.74 -8.69
CA GLU A 118 -23.82 10.49 -9.83
C GLU A 118 -22.41 10.07 -9.38
N VAL A 119 -21.92 10.64 -8.27
CA VAL A 119 -20.62 10.32 -7.68
C VAL A 119 -20.68 8.93 -7.05
N LEU A 120 -21.74 8.64 -6.29
CA LEU A 120 -21.96 7.34 -5.66
C LEU A 120 -22.10 6.22 -6.69
N LEU A 121 -22.80 6.49 -7.80
CA LEU A 121 -22.95 5.54 -8.90
C LEU A 121 -21.59 5.18 -9.52
N ALA A 122 -20.77 6.19 -9.82
CA ALA A 122 -19.44 5.99 -10.36
C ALA A 122 -18.53 5.26 -9.36
N LEU A 123 -18.64 5.58 -8.07
CA LEU A 123 -17.88 4.91 -7.01
C LEU A 123 -18.23 3.42 -6.93
N ALA A 124 -19.53 3.08 -6.92
CA ALA A 124 -20.00 1.70 -6.91
C ALA A 124 -19.43 0.89 -8.08
N GLU A 125 -19.42 1.47 -9.29
CA GLU A 125 -18.84 0.85 -10.47
C GLU A 125 -17.32 0.64 -10.36
N GLN A 126 -16.59 1.64 -9.85
CA GLN A 126 -15.14 1.52 -9.67
C GLN A 126 -14.77 0.41 -8.69
N LEU A 127 -15.48 0.32 -7.56
CA LEU A 127 -15.19 -0.68 -6.52
C LEU A 127 -15.35 -2.13 -6.99
N GLY A 128 -16.19 -2.40 -8.00
CA GLY A 128 -16.29 -3.74 -8.61
C GLY A 128 -14.98 -4.21 -9.26
N ASN A 129 -14.16 -3.27 -9.73
CA ASN A 129 -12.88 -3.53 -10.41
C ASN A 129 -11.66 -3.39 -9.49
N PHE A 130 -11.85 -3.18 -8.19
CA PHE A 130 -10.76 -2.85 -7.26
C PHE A 130 -10.00 -4.05 -6.69
N THR A 131 -10.44 -5.29 -6.94
CA THR A 131 -9.78 -6.50 -6.43
C THR A 131 -8.25 -6.55 -6.66
N PRO A 132 -7.70 -6.28 -7.87
CA PRO A 132 -6.24 -6.26 -8.06
C PRO A 132 -5.56 -5.10 -7.32
N LEU A 133 -6.27 -3.99 -7.13
CA LEU A 133 -5.75 -2.75 -6.53
C LEU A 133 -5.64 -2.83 -5.00
N VAL A 134 -6.38 -3.75 -4.38
CA VAL A 134 -6.29 -4.03 -2.93
C VAL A 134 -5.35 -5.18 -2.59
N GLY A 135 -4.66 -5.76 -3.57
CA GLY A 135 -3.75 -6.89 -3.34
C GLY A 135 -4.42 -8.26 -3.50
N GLY A 136 -5.45 -8.34 -4.35
CA GLY A 136 -6.03 -9.60 -4.81
C GLY A 136 -7.13 -10.20 -3.92
N PRO A 137 -7.54 -11.44 -4.20
CA PRO A 137 -8.63 -12.14 -3.52
C PRO A 137 -8.52 -12.24 -2.00
N GLU A 138 -7.30 -12.30 -1.45
CA GLU A 138 -7.08 -12.38 0.00
C GLU A 138 -7.57 -11.13 0.74
N HIS A 139 -7.59 -9.99 0.05
CA HIS A 139 -7.88 -8.68 0.63
C HIS A 139 -9.18 -8.06 0.11
N VAL A 140 -9.90 -8.75 -0.77
CA VAL A 140 -11.14 -8.25 -1.39
C VAL A 140 -12.22 -7.87 -0.36
N HIS A 141 -12.14 -8.43 0.85
CA HIS A 141 -13.07 -8.16 1.93
C HIS A 141 -13.14 -6.71 2.39
N CYS A 142 -12.07 -5.94 2.21
CA CYS A 142 -12.08 -4.52 2.54
C CYS A 142 -13.08 -3.73 1.68
N LEU A 143 -13.46 -4.26 0.50
CA LEU A 143 -14.44 -3.65 -0.39
C LEU A 143 -15.89 -3.93 0.02
N LEU A 144 -16.12 -4.89 0.93
CA LEU A 144 -17.48 -5.26 1.33
C LEU A 144 -18.16 -4.12 2.10
N ALA A 145 -17.46 -3.48 3.03
CA ALA A 145 -18.01 -2.38 3.82
C ALA A 145 -18.50 -1.19 2.97
N PRO A 146 -17.69 -0.61 2.05
CA PRO A 146 -18.18 0.50 1.22
C PRO A 146 -19.30 0.07 0.26
N LEU A 147 -19.24 -1.14 -0.30
CA LEU A 147 -20.30 -1.65 -1.19
C LEU A 147 -21.60 -1.98 -0.44
N GLU A 148 -21.51 -2.49 0.79
CA GLU A 148 -22.66 -2.70 1.67
C GLU A 148 -23.35 -1.38 1.96
N ASN A 149 -22.59 -0.35 2.32
CA ASN A 149 -23.14 1.00 2.54
C ASN A 149 -23.82 1.54 1.27
N LEU A 150 -23.18 1.43 0.10
CA LEU A 150 -23.76 1.84 -1.18
C LEU A 150 -25.01 1.02 -1.56
N ALA A 151 -25.12 -0.23 -1.09
CA ALA A 151 -26.31 -1.05 -1.30
C ALA A 151 -27.50 -0.65 -0.40
N THR A 152 -27.29 0.23 0.59
CA THR A 152 -28.34 0.72 1.51
C THR A 152 -28.84 2.14 1.21
N VAL A 153 -28.23 2.85 0.25
CA VAL A 153 -28.62 4.22 -0.10
C VAL A 153 -30.02 4.29 -0.71
N GLU A 154 -30.67 5.46 -0.67
CA GLU A 154 -32.04 5.63 -1.16
C GLU A 154 -32.17 5.51 -2.68
N GLU A 155 -31.14 5.93 -3.42
CA GLU A 155 -31.17 5.91 -4.89
C GLU A 155 -31.07 4.48 -5.44
N THR A 156 -32.13 4.08 -6.16
CA THR A 156 -32.27 2.75 -6.76
C THR A 156 -31.14 2.38 -7.69
N VAL A 157 -30.71 3.32 -8.54
CA VAL A 157 -29.69 3.07 -9.57
C VAL A 157 -28.33 2.81 -8.92
N VAL A 158 -28.03 3.52 -7.83
CA VAL A 158 -26.79 3.32 -7.06
C VAL A 158 -26.80 1.96 -6.38
N ARG A 159 -27.91 1.58 -5.73
CA ARG A 159 -28.03 0.25 -5.10
C ARG A 159 -27.87 -0.89 -6.10
N ASP A 160 -28.51 -0.80 -7.26
CA ASP A 160 -28.42 -1.84 -8.29
C ASP A 160 -26.98 -2.00 -8.78
N LYS A 161 -26.25 -0.88 -8.94
CA LYS A 161 -24.83 -0.91 -9.29
C LYS A 161 -23.96 -1.50 -8.18
N ALA A 162 -24.23 -1.16 -6.92
CA ALA A 162 -23.52 -1.72 -5.78
C ALA A 162 -23.69 -3.24 -5.71
N VAL A 163 -24.92 -3.74 -5.94
CA VAL A 163 -25.21 -5.19 -6.02
C VAL A 163 -24.48 -5.84 -7.19
N GLU A 164 -24.42 -5.20 -8.36
CA GLU A 164 -23.65 -5.69 -9.50
C GLU A 164 -22.16 -5.84 -9.14
N SER A 165 -21.56 -4.82 -8.52
CA SER A 165 -20.17 -4.85 -8.07
C SER A 165 -19.92 -5.90 -6.99
N LEU A 166 -20.85 -6.06 -6.03
CA LEU A 166 -20.81 -7.12 -5.01
C LEU A 166 -20.78 -8.52 -5.66
N ARG A 167 -21.59 -8.73 -6.71
CA ARG A 167 -21.59 -10.00 -7.46
C ARG A 167 -20.26 -10.22 -8.15
N GLN A 168 -19.71 -9.21 -8.83
CA GLN A 168 -18.42 -9.30 -9.50
C GLN A 168 -17.29 -9.68 -8.54
N ILE A 169 -17.21 -9.04 -7.36
CA ILE A 169 -16.17 -9.38 -6.40
C ILE A 169 -16.43 -10.73 -5.73
N SER A 170 -17.69 -11.15 -5.56
CA SER A 170 -18.04 -12.46 -4.96
C SER A 170 -17.46 -13.63 -5.74
N GLU A 171 -17.40 -13.52 -7.07
CA GLU A 171 -16.79 -14.52 -7.95
C GLU A 171 -15.27 -14.67 -7.72
N LYS A 172 -14.64 -13.69 -7.07
CA LYS A 172 -13.21 -13.70 -6.72
C LYS A 172 -12.93 -14.26 -5.33
N HIS A 173 -13.95 -14.49 -4.50
CA HIS A 173 -13.75 -14.97 -3.13
C HIS A 173 -13.47 -16.47 -3.10
N SER A 174 -12.69 -16.90 -2.10
CA SER A 174 -12.65 -18.31 -1.70
C SER A 174 -13.94 -18.70 -0.98
N SER A 175 -14.27 -19.99 -0.97
CA SER A 175 -15.47 -20.50 -0.27
C SER A 175 -15.49 -20.15 1.22
N ALA A 176 -14.33 -20.20 1.88
CA ALA A 176 -14.20 -19.82 3.29
C ALA A 176 -14.51 -18.33 3.52
N MET A 177 -14.03 -17.45 2.64
CA MET A 177 -14.26 -16.01 2.78
C MET A 177 -15.72 -15.62 2.51
N LEU A 178 -16.37 -16.31 1.58
CA LEU A 178 -17.82 -16.16 1.37
C LEU A 178 -18.59 -16.51 2.63
N GLU A 179 -18.20 -17.57 3.33
CA GLU A 179 -18.86 -17.99 4.56
C GLU A 179 -18.67 -17.04 5.73
N GLU A 180 -17.43 -16.58 5.94
CA GLU A 180 -17.07 -15.77 7.10
C GLU A 180 -17.49 -14.30 6.98
N GLN A 181 -17.59 -13.77 5.76
CA GLN A 181 -17.79 -12.32 5.57
C GLN A 181 -18.93 -11.97 4.63
N PHE A 182 -19.08 -12.68 3.50
CA PHE A 182 -20.11 -12.37 2.52
C PHE A 182 -21.51 -12.75 3.01
N PHE A 183 -21.69 -13.94 3.60
CA PHE A 183 -22.99 -14.36 4.15
C PHE A 183 -23.48 -13.48 5.31
N PRO A 184 -22.65 -13.11 6.30
CA PRO A 184 -23.07 -12.17 7.33
C PRO A 184 -23.56 -10.83 6.78
N MET A 185 -22.89 -10.30 5.75
CA MET A 185 -23.31 -9.07 5.07
C MET A 185 -24.67 -9.24 4.38
N ILE A 186 -24.86 -10.28 3.56
CA ILE A 186 -26.16 -10.54 2.91
C ILE A 186 -27.26 -10.64 3.98
N LYS A 187 -26.98 -11.32 5.10
CA LYS A 187 -27.93 -11.46 6.19
C LYS A 187 -28.31 -10.11 6.81
N ARG A 188 -27.38 -9.18 6.99
CA ARG A 188 -27.67 -7.81 7.46
C ARG A 188 -28.56 -7.07 6.47
N LEU A 189 -28.17 -7.06 5.19
CA LEU A 189 -28.94 -6.43 4.11
C LEU A 189 -30.36 -7.00 3.97
N ALA A 190 -30.52 -8.32 4.07
CA ALA A 190 -31.82 -8.97 4.00
C ALA A 190 -32.74 -8.66 5.19
N LEU A 191 -32.15 -8.30 6.33
CA LEU A 191 -32.88 -7.90 7.54
C LEU A 191 -33.15 -6.38 7.57
N GLY A 192 -32.61 -5.61 6.63
CA GLY A 192 -32.72 -4.15 6.59
C GLY A 192 -32.02 -3.48 7.78
N MET A 193 -30.94 -4.09 8.28
CA MET A 193 -30.11 -3.59 9.39
C MET A 193 -28.81 -3.00 8.88
#